data_AF-A0A818D5P1-F1
#
_entry.id   AF-A0A818D5P1-F1
#
_cell.length_a   1.000
_cell.length_b   1.000
_cell.length_c   1.000
_cell.angle_alpha   90.00
_cell.angle_beta   90.00
_cell.angle_gamma   90.00
#
_symmetry.space_group_name_H-M   'P 1'
#
loop_
_entity.id
_entity.type
_entity.pdbx_description
1 polymer ?
#
loop_
_entity_poly.entity_id
_entity_poly.type
_entity_poly.pdbx_seq_one_letter_code
_entity_poly.pdbx_strand_id
1 'polypeptide(L)'
;IEKILYDEETNPNLFDLNEGKVFRCHILRRSTSTDEDVLLISDIIIFSFHHIAFDGASIDIFFEDLQKAYSTDKSLPCPLFDYIDYSIHEKDMKMDEAKDFWKEHLNGFSNTYLSLPYDRLLDNSNIRTGHGSTVNFELSMDLVDQMLDYMAECETTLFQVGLAAFYTFLFKFTQQTDLCVLTVSAN
;
A
#
# COMPACT_ATOMS: atom_id res chain seq x y z
N ILE A 1 -12.38 -19.84 -6.02
CA ILE A 1 -11.87 -18.49 -5.64
C ILE A 1 -10.69 -18.60 -4.69
N GLU A 2 -10.80 -19.30 -3.56
CA GLU A 2 -9.73 -19.46 -2.55
C GLU A 2 -8.39 -19.90 -3.14
N LYS A 3 -8.37 -20.88 -4.06
CA LYS A 3 -7.12 -21.30 -4.72
C LYS A 3 -6.45 -20.18 -5.53
N ILE A 4 -7.24 -19.34 -6.20
CA ILE A 4 -6.71 -18.23 -7.00
C ILE A 4 -6.17 -17.15 -6.07
N LEU A 5 -6.92 -16.79 -5.03
CA LEU A 5 -6.46 -15.81 -4.03
C LEU A 5 -5.19 -16.28 -3.32
N TYR A 6 -5.15 -17.54 -2.91
CA TYR A 6 -3.96 -18.12 -2.28
C TYR A 6 -2.74 -18.10 -3.20
N ASP A 7 -2.90 -18.45 -4.49
CA ASP A 7 -1.81 -18.38 -5.45
C ASP A 7 -1.35 -16.93 -5.62
N GLU A 8 -2.28 -16.00 -5.86
CA GLU A 8 -2.02 -14.56 -6.02
C GLU A 8 -1.34 -13.91 -4.78
N GLU A 9 -1.60 -14.39 -3.57
CA GLU A 9 -0.99 -13.88 -2.34
C GLU A 9 0.38 -14.50 -2.03
N THR A 10 0.61 -15.76 -2.39
CA THR A 10 1.76 -16.53 -1.85
C THR A 10 2.80 -16.92 -2.88
N ASN A 11 2.50 -16.84 -4.18
CA ASN A 11 3.41 -17.29 -5.22
C ASN A 11 4.40 -16.18 -5.61
N PRO A 12 5.70 -16.29 -5.28
CA PRO A 12 6.67 -15.23 -5.54
C PRO A 12 7.03 -15.10 -7.02
N ASN A 13 6.59 -16.03 -7.88
CA ASN A 13 6.91 -16.06 -9.31
C ASN A 13 5.73 -15.65 -10.20
N LEU A 14 4.69 -15.02 -9.62
CA LEU A 14 3.49 -14.60 -10.38
C LEU A 14 3.78 -13.55 -11.44
N PHE A 15 4.73 -12.67 -11.14
CA PHE A 15 5.11 -11.54 -11.96
C PHE A 15 6.54 -11.72 -12.47
N ASP A 16 6.75 -11.36 -13.72
CA ASP A 16 8.09 -11.31 -14.32
C ASP A 16 8.36 -9.87 -14.75
N LEU A 17 9.17 -9.18 -13.95
CA LEU A 17 9.49 -7.77 -14.16
C LEU A 17 10.38 -7.56 -15.39
N ASN A 18 11.19 -8.55 -15.75
CA ASN A 18 12.07 -8.44 -16.93
C ASN A 18 11.27 -8.52 -18.23
N GLU A 19 10.15 -9.25 -18.20
CA GLU A 19 9.23 -9.37 -19.33
C GLU A 19 8.06 -8.37 -19.28
N GLY A 20 8.03 -7.47 -18.29
CA GLY A 20 6.94 -6.50 -18.11
C GLY A 20 5.60 -7.12 -17.69
N LYS A 21 5.61 -8.36 -17.20
CA LYS A 21 4.41 -9.07 -16.70
C LYS A 21 4.12 -8.62 -15.28
N VAL A 22 3.50 -7.45 -15.14
CA VAL A 22 3.20 -6.76 -13.86
C VAL A 22 1.70 -6.67 -13.54
N PHE A 23 0.84 -7.20 -14.40
CA PHE A 23 -0.61 -7.14 -14.26
C PHE A 23 -1.22 -8.49 -14.60
N ARG A 24 -2.24 -8.89 -13.83
CA ARG A 24 -3.03 -10.10 -14.04
C ARG A 24 -4.50 -9.80 -13.79
N CYS A 25 -5.36 -10.49 -14.52
CA CYS A 25 -6.81 -10.40 -14.36
C CYS A 25 -7.41 -11.81 -14.46
N HIS A 26 -8.26 -12.15 -13.49
CA HIS A 26 -9.03 -13.39 -13.48
C HIS A 26 -10.51 -13.08 -13.52
N ILE A 27 -11.26 -13.80 -14.34
CA ILE A 27 -12.71 -13.75 -14.37
C ILE A 27 -13.24 -15.08 -13.86
N LEU A 28 -13.97 -15.05 -12.75
CA LEU A 28 -14.64 -16.20 -12.18
C LEU A 28 -16.14 -16.09 -12.49
N ARG A 29 -16.57 -16.84 -13.51
CA ARG A 29 -18.00 -16.96 -13.82
C ARG A 29 -18.70 -17.84 -12.78
N ARG A 30 -19.66 -17.25 -12.08
CA ARG A 30 -20.59 -17.92 -11.15
C ARG A 30 -21.99 -17.93 -11.71
N SER A 31 -22.28 -17.08 -12.68
CA SER A 31 -23.55 -17.04 -13.38
C SER A 31 -23.73 -18.27 -14.28
N THR A 32 -24.99 -18.62 -14.53
CA THR A 32 -25.36 -19.69 -15.49
C THR A 32 -25.65 -19.13 -16.88
N SER A 33 -25.18 -17.92 -17.19
CA SER A 33 -25.34 -17.35 -18.53
C SER A 33 -24.69 -18.26 -19.56
N THR A 34 -25.40 -18.52 -20.66
CA THR A 34 -24.83 -19.23 -21.82
C THR A 34 -24.10 -18.28 -22.76
N ASP A 35 -24.26 -16.97 -22.57
CA ASP A 35 -23.56 -15.94 -23.30
C ASP A 35 -22.20 -15.69 -22.63
N GLU A 36 -21.13 -15.99 -23.34
CA GLU A 36 -19.76 -15.81 -22.84
C GLU A 36 -19.34 -14.34 -22.83
N ASP A 37 -20.01 -13.48 -23.59
CA ASP A 37 -19.64 -12.06 -23.71
C ASP A 37 -20.28 -11.18 -22.62
N VAL A 38 -21.14 -11.77 -21.76
CA VAL A 38 -21.86 -11.05 -20.71
C VAL A 38 -21.40 -11.48 -19.32
N LEU A 39 -20.96 -10.51 -18.52
CA LEU A 39 -20.73 -10.68 -17.08
C LEU A 39 -21.96 -10.26 -16.29
N LEU A 40 -22.32 -11.04 -15.28
CA LEU A 40 -23.40 -10.74 -14.35
C LEU A 40 -22.86 -10.35 -12.98
N ILE A 41 -23.71 -9.75 -12.15
CA ILE A 41 -23.35 -9.27 -10.80
C ILE A 41 -22.85 -10.40 -9.86
N SER A 42 -23.17 -11.66 -10.19
CA SER A 42 -22.67 -12.82 -9.45
C SER A 42 -21.24 -13.20 -9.82
N ASP A 43 -20.76 -12.77 -10.98
CA ASP A 43 -19.40 -13.06 -11.46
C ASP A 43 -18.38 -12.18 -10.71
N ILE A 44 -17.16 -12.67 -10.60
CA ILE A 44 -16.11 -12.01 -9.83
C ILE A 44 -14.93 -11.74 -10.75
N ILE A 45 -14.43 -10.51 -10.73
CA ILE A 45 -13.19 -10.14 -11.40
C ILE A 45 -12.14 -9.88 -10.33
N ILE A 46 -10.97 -10.48 -10.49
CA ILE A 46 -9.82 -10.29 -9.61
C ILE A 46 -8.72 -9.62 -10.43
N PHE A 47 -8.30 -8.44 -9.98
CA PHE A 47 -7.16 -7.73 -10.55
C PHE A 47 -5.98 -7.84 -9.60
N SER A 48 -4.82 -8.19 -10.14
CA SER A 48 -3.57 -8.23 -9.40
C SER A 48 -2.53 -7.37 -10.10
N PHE A 49 -1.90 -6.50 -9.34
CA PHE A 49 -0.87 -5.58 -9.80
C PHE A 49 0.41 -5.81 -9.01
N HIS A 50 1.55 -5.80 -9.68
CA HIS A 50 2.83 -5.67 -9.00
C HIS A 50 3.04 -4.20 -8.62
N HIS A 51 3.30 -3.92 -7.35
CA HIS A 51 3.39 -2.55 -6.80
C HIS A 51 4.52 -1.69 -7.41
N ILE A 52 5.44 -2.30 -8.16
CA ILE A 52 6.46 -1.57 -8.94
C ILE A 52 5.85 -0.71 -10.07
N ALA A 53 4.67 -1.09 -10.56
CA ALA A 53 4.00 -0.43 -11.68
C ALA A 53 2.74 0.33 -11.26
N PHE A 54 2.22 0.08 -10.06
CA PHE A 54 1.00 0.68 -9.53
C PHE A 54 1.18 1.03 -8.07
N ASP A 55 0.70 2.18 -7.65
CA ASP A 55 0.57 2.58 -6.26
C ASP A 55 -0.91 2.68 -5.84
N GLY A 56 -1.15 3.03 -4.57
CA GLY A 56 -2.50 3.16 -4.05
C GLY A 56 -3.35 4.20 -4.80
N ALA A 57 -2.75 5.32 -5.21
CA ALA A 57 -3.46 6.37 -5.95
C ALA A 57 -3.82 5.94 -7.39
N SER A 58 -2.91 5.19 -8.04
CA SER A 58 -3.10 4.67 -9.40
C SER A 58 -4.25 3.67 -9.48
N ILE A 59 -4.55 2.94 -8.40
CA ILE A 59 -5.67 1.99 -8.35
C ILE A 59 -7.02 2.72 -8.53
N ASP A 60 -7.22 3.86 -7.87
CA ASP A 60 -8.47 4.60 -7.96
C ASP A 60 -8.69 5.15 -9.38
N ILE A 61 -7.64 5.71 -9.98
CA ILE A 61 -7.65 6.21 -11.37
C ILE A 61 -7.98 5.07 -12.34
N PHE A 62 -7.34 3.90 -12.17
CA PHE A 62 -7.59 2.74 -13.02
C PHE A 62 -9.06 2.31 -12.99
N PHE A 63 -9.67 2.21 -11.81
CA PHE A 63 -11.07 1.79 -11.70
C PHE A 63 -12.05 2.84 -12.21
N GLU A 64 -11.76 4.13 -12.02
CA GLU A 64 -12.55 5.22 -12.57
C GLU A 64 -12.54 5.17 -14.11
N ASP A 65 -11.37 5.02 -14.71
CA ASP A 65 -11.21 4.93 -16.16
C ASP A 65 -11.81 3.65 -16.72
N LEU A 66 -11.64 2.52 -16.04
CA LEU A 66 -12.29 1.27 -16.40
C LEU A 66 -13.82 1.44 -16.44
N GLN A 67 -14.41 2.05 -15.41
CA GLN A 67 -15.86 2.31 -15.36
C GLN A 67 -16.31 3.21 -16.51
N LYS A 68 -15.58 4.29 -16.81
CA LYS A 68 -15.90 5.20 -17.92
C LYS A 68 -15.80 4.52 -19.29
N ALA A 69 -14.76 3.72 -19.51
CA ALA A 69 -14.57 2.99 -20.76
C ALA A 69 -15.76 2.04 -21.03
N TYR A 70 -16.16 1.26 -20.02
CA TYR A 70 -17.29 0.33 -20.14
C TYR A 70 -18.66 1.02 -20.27
N SER A 71 -18.86 2.17 -19.64
CA SER A 71 -20.15 2.87 -19.67
C SER A 71 -20.37 3.71 -20.93
N THR A 72 -19.30 4.16 -21.58
CA THR A 72 -19.38 5.03 -22.76
C THR A 72 -19.07 4.33 -24.08
N ASP A 73 -18.53 3.11 -24.03
CA ASP A 73 -18.02 2.35 -25.20
C ASP A 73 -17.08 3.20 -26.07
N LYS A 74 -16.27 4.04 -25.41
CA LYS A 74 -15.31 4.95 -26.05
C LYS A 74 -13.93 4.74 -25.46
N SER A 75 -12.93 4.86 -26.34
CA SER A 75 -11.55 5.00 -25.92
C SER A 75 -11.39 6.29 -25.11
N LEU A 76 -10.75 6.16 -23.94
CA LEU A 76 -10.37 7.31 -23.14
C LEU A 76 -9.13 7.98 -23.73
N PRO A 77 -9.03 9.32 -23.65
CA PRO A 77 -7.83 10.02 -24.10
C PRO A 77 -6.62 9.54 -23.29
N CYS A 78 -5.50 9.31 -23.97
CA CYS A 78 -4.24 9.04 -23.31
C CYS A 78 -3.83 10.27 -22.47
N PRO A 79 -3.29 10.08 -21.25
CA PRO A 79 -2.76 11.19 -20.49
C PRO A 79 -1.64 11.89 -21.28
N LEU A 80 -1.53 13.20 -21.10
CA LEU A 80 -0.53 14.03 -21.79
C LEU A 80 0.90 13.74 -21.32
N PHE A 81 1.03 13.25 -20.08
CA PHE A 81 2.28 12.84 -19.47
C PHE A 81 2.08 11.46 -18.87
N ASP A 82 3.08 10.60 -19.03
CA ASP A 82 3.09 9.29 -18.40
C ASP A 82 4.16 9.20 -17.30
N TYR A 83 4.22 8.04 -16.65
CA TYR A 83 5.21 7.79 -15.60
C TYR A 83 6.66 7.81 -16.12
N ILE A 84 6.88 7.54 -17.42
CA ILE A 84 8.23 7.58 -18.02
C ILE A 84 8.70 9.03 -18.10
N ASP A 85 7.83 9.95 -18.51
CA ASP A 85 8.12 11.38 -18.50
C ASP A 85 8.50 11.85 -17.08
N TYR A 86 7.73 11.43 -16.07
CA TYR A 86 8.05 11.73 -14.67
C TYR A 86 9.40 11.14 -14.24
N SER A 87 9.69 9.89 -14.60
CA SER A 87 10.95 9.22 -14.23
C SER A 87 12.19 9.90 -14.84
N ILE A 88 12.07 10.42 -16.07
CA ILE A 88 13.12 11.20 -16.72
C ILE A 88 13.32 12.52 -15.97
N HIS A 89 12.23 13.21 -15.64
CA HIS A 89 12.30 14.45 -14.87
C HIS A 89 12.92 14.25 -13.48
N GLU A 90 12.51 13.20 -12.77
CA GLU A 90 12.98 12.88 -11.41
C GLU A 90 14.50 12.69 -11.37
N LYS A 91 15.08 12.09 -12.40
CA LYS A 91 16.53 11.88 -12.51
C LYS A 91 17.34 13.18 -12.48
N ASP A 92 16.76 14.27 -12.99
CA ASP A 92 17.40 15.58 -13.03
C ASP A 92 17.06 16.46 -11.81
N MET A 93 16.19 15.99 -10.91
CA MET A 93 15.85 16.73 -9.69
C MET A 93 17.04 16.78 -8.73
N LYS A 94 17.32 17.98 -8.20
CA LYS A 94 18.35 18.16 -7.18
C LYS A 94 17.87 17.62 -5.85
N MET A 95 18.58 16.63 -5.32
CA MET A 95 18.24 15.93 -4.08
C MET A 95 19.30 16.10 -2.98
N ASP A 96 20.31 16.94 -3.19
CA ASP A 96 21.45 17.03 -2.27
C ASP A 96 21.04 17.52 -0.87
N GLU A 97 20.21 18.57 -0.80
CA GLU A 97 19.69 19.08 0.47
C GLU A 97 18.85 18.03 1.22
N ALA A 98 17.96 17.31 0.51
CA ALA A 98 17.16 16.24 1.10
C ALA A 98 18.03 15.07 1.59
N LYS A 99 19.05 14.68 0.81
CA LYS A 99 20.00 13.62 1.19
C LYS A 99 20.80 14.01 2.42
N ASP A 100 21.29 15.24 2.48
CA ASP A 100 22.09 15.70 3.61
C ASP A 100 21.24 15.83 4.87
N PHE A 101 20.00 16.33 4.75
CA PHE A 101 19.02 16.30 5.84
C PHE A 101 18.84 14.88 6.39
N TRP A 102 18.55 13.88 5.55
CA TRP A 102 18.31 12.51 6.03
C TRP A 102 19.55 11.85 6.64
N LYS A 103 20.74 12.12 6.10
CA LYS A 103 22.00 11.65 6.70
C LYS A 103 22.22 12.24 8.09
N GLU A 104 21.98 13.54 8.25
CA GLU A 104 22.11 14.21 9.54
C GLU A 104 21.04 13.74 10.52
N HIS A 105 19.78 13.70 10.08
CA HIS A 105 18.63 13.34 10.91
C HIS A 105 18.71 11.91 11.46
N LEU A 106 19.21 10.97 10.65
CA LEU A 106 19.38 9.57 11.04
C LEU A 106 20.77 9.26 11.61
N ASN A 107 21.64 10.26 11.76
CA ASN A 107 22.98 10.06 12.31
C ASN A 107 22.89 9.62 13.77
N GLY A 108 23.63 8.56 14.11
CA GLY A 108 23.64 8.00 15.47
C GLY A 108 22.49 7.05 15.77
N PHE A 109 21.49 6.92 14.88
CA PHE A 109 20.45 5.90 15.02
C PHE A 109 21.08 4.51 14.86
N SER A 110 21.13 3.77 15.96
CA SER A 110 21.79 2.45 16.03
C SER A 110 20.83 1.32 16.39
N ASN A 111 19.59 1.66 16.72
CA ASN A 111 18.57 0.71 17.14
C ASN A 111 17.87 0.08 15.93
N THR A 112 18.52 -0.91 15.32
CA THR A 112 17.97 -1.62 14.15
C THR A 112 16.94 -2.70 14.51
N TYR A 113 16.76 -3.00 15.81
CA TYR A 113 15.87 -4.07 16.28
C TYR A 113 14.86 -3.57 17.29
N LEU A 114 13.59 -3.66 16.90
CA LEU A 114 12.47 -3.42 17.79
C LEU A 114 12.25 -4.66 18.67
N SER A 115 12.39 -4.49 19.98
CA SER A 115 12.29 -5.59 20.97
C SER A 115 10.84 -5.94 21.29
N LEU A 116 10.06 -6.31 20.27
CA LEU A 116 8.68 -6.76 20.44
C LEU A 116 8.63 -8.19 21.01
N PRO A 117 7.58 -8.54 21.77
CA PRO A 117 7.32 -9.91 22.16
C PRO A 117 6.93 -10.71 20.91
N TYR A 118 7.86 -11.50 20.37
CA TYR A 118 7.59 -12.39 19.25
C TYR A 118 7.14 -13.77 19.74
N ASP A 119 6.04 -14.28 19.21
CA ASP A 119 5.55 -15.62 19.52
C ASP A 119 6.30 -16.73 18.75
N ARG A 120 7.35 -16.36 17.99
CA ARG A 120 8.17 -17.26 17.17
C ARG A 120 9.63 -16.83 17.21
N LEU A 121 10.54 -17.80 17.05
CA LEU A 121 11.97 -17.52 16.89
C LEU A 121 12.19 -16.74 15.59
N LEU A 122 12.98 -15.68 15.66
CA LEU A 122 13.44 -14.94 14.49
C LEU A 122 14.39 -15.85 13.70
N ASP A 123 14.05 -16.12 12.44
CA ASP A 123 14.96 -16.80 11.53
C ASP A 123 16.10 -15.85 11.15
N ASN A 124 17.33 -16.22 11.51
CA ASN A 124 18.54 -15.43 11.25
C ASN A 124 18.97 -15.44 9.78
N SER A 125 18.22 -16.10 8.90
CA SER A 125 18.53 -16.18 7.46
C SER A 125 18.45 -14.84 6.73
N ASN A 126 17.91 -13.77 7.34
CA ASN A 126 17.60 -12.48 6.69
C ASN A 126 16.70 -12.61 5.44
N ILE A 127 16.10 -13.78 5.20
CA ILE A 127 15.19 -14.01 4.08
C ILE A 127 13.79 -13.58 4.52
N ARG A 128 13.29 -12.49 3.94
CA ARG A 128 11.89 -12.08 4.13
C ARG A 128 11.00 -13.01 3.31
N THR A 129 10.14 -13.76 3.98
CA THR A 129 9.24 -14.70 3.30
C THR A 129 8.03 -14.02 2.64
N GLY A 130 7.80 -12.73 2.92
CA GLY A 130 6.64 -11.98 2.44
C GLY A 130 5.31 -12.34 3.14
N HIS A 131 5.25 -13.43 3.89
CA HIS A 131 4.03 -13.87 4.57
C HIS A 131 3.64 -12.90 5.69
N GLY A 132 2.41 -12.42 5.61
CA GLY A 132 1.78 -11.56 6.61
C GLY A 132 0.30 -11.88 6.75
N SER A 133 -0.35 -11.21 7.70
CA SER A 133 -1.80 -11.23 7.83
C SER A 133 -2.26 -9.84 8.28
N THR A 134 -3.50 -9.51 7.96
CA THR A 134 -4.10 -8.22 8.27
C THR A 134 -5.15 -8.40 9.38
N VAL A 135 -5.03 -7.61 10.44
CA VAL A 135 -6.06 -7.52 11.49
C VAL A 135 -6.70 -6.14 11.38
N ASN A 136 -7.99 -6.13 11.02
CA ASN A 136 -8.79 -4.92 10.99
C ASN A 136 -9.49 -4.73 12.34
N PHE A 137 -9.53 -3.48 12.80
CA PHE A 137 -10.30 -3.07 13.96
C PHE A 137 -10.91 -1.69 13.68
N GLU A 138 -12.01 -1.41 14.36
CA GLU A 138 -12.74 -0.15 14.23
C GLU A 138 -12.64 0.64 15.53
N LEU A 139 -12.54 1.97 15.42
CA LEU A 139 -12.63 2.86 16.56
C LEU A 139 -14.11 3.21 16.80
N SER A 140 -14.53 3.29 18.06
CA SER A 140 -15.88 3.75 18.38
C SER A 140 -16.06 5.22 17.97
N MET A 141 -17.27 5.60 17.58
CA MET A 141 -17.59 6.99 17.26
C MET A 141 -17.26 7.94 18.41
N ASP A 142 -17.55 7.55 19.65
CA ASP A 142 -17.20 8.35 20.84
C ASP A 142 -15.70 8.65 20.94
N LEU A 143 -14.84 7.72 20.51
CA LEU A 143 -13.39 7.93 20.51
C LEU A 143 -12.96 8.81 19.33
N VAL A 144 -13.57 8.62 18.16
CA VAL A 144 -13.34 9.46 16.98
C VAL A 144 -13.70 10.92 17.27
N ASP A 145 -14.84 11.17 17.90
CA ASP A 145 -15.29 12.52 18.26
C ASP A 145 -14.30 13.19 19.23
N GLN A 146 -13.85 12.47 20.27
CA GLN A 146 -12.81 12.97 21.18
C GLN A 146 -11.48 13.25 20.49
N MET A 147 -11.10 12.44 19.50
CA MET A 147 -9.90 12.70 18.70
C MET A 147 -10.06 13.95 17.83
N LEU A 148 -11.24 14.17 17.23
CA LEU A 148 -11.53 15.36 16.44
C LEU A 148 -11.44 16.64 17.28
N ASP A 149 -12.02 16.62 18.49
CA ASP A 149 -11.94 17.74 19.44
C ASP A 149 -10.49 18.02 19.84
N TYR A 150 -9.72 16.98 20.17
CA TYR A 150 -8.30 17.12 20.52
C TYR A 150 -7.46 17.68 19.37
N MET A 151 -7.72 17.24 18.13
CA MET A 151 -7.04 17.74 16.94
C MET A 151 -7.29 19.23 16.74
N ALA A 152 -8.53 19.69 16.95
CA ALA A 152 -8.89 21.09 16.84
C ALA A 152 -8.21 21.93 17.94
N GLU A 153 -8.15 21.43 19.18
CA GLU A 153 -7.51 22.13 20.30
C GLU A 153 -5.99 22.24 20.13
N CYS A 154 -5.34 21.18 19.66
CA CYS A 154 -3.88 21.11 19.55
C CYS A 154 -3.34 21.54 18.17
N GLU A 155 -4.22 21.94 17.24
CA GLU A 155 -3.89 22.26 15.85
C GLU A 155 -3.09 21.11 15.16
N THR A 156 -3.56 19.87 15.34
CA THR A 156 -2.92 18.66 14.78
C THR A 156 -3.79 17.94 13.78
N THR A 157 -3.19 17.04 13.00
CA THR A 157 -3.89 16.19 12.03
C THR A 157 -4.15 14.79 12.58
N LEU A 158 -5.10 14.06 11.97
CA LEU A 158 -5.42 12.69 12.37
C LEU A 158 -4.22 11.76 12.23
N PHE A 159 -3.42 12.00 11.19
CA PHE A 159 -2.16 11.31 10.98
C PHE A 159 -1.19 11.55 12.14
N GLN A 160 -0.99 12.80 12.59
CA GLN A 160 -0.10 13.11 13.71
C GLN A 160 -0.56 12.45 15.01
N VAL A 161 -1.85 12.50 15.32
CA VAL A 161 -2.42 11.86 16.52
C VAL A 161 -2.26 10.33 16.44
N GLY A 162 -2.59 9.72 15.29
CA GLY A 162 -2.42 8.29 15.07
C GLY A 162 -0.96 7.83 15.15
N LEU A 163 -0.04 8.60 14.56
CA LEU A 163 1.39 8.32 14.62
C LEU A 163 1.92 8.44 16.05
N ALA A 164 1.52 9.45 16.81
CA ALA A 164 1.87 9.61 18.22
C ALA A 164 1.33 8.45 19.08
N ALA A 165 0.09 8.02 18.82
CA ALA A 165 -0.49 6.85 19.47
C ALA A 165 0.30 5.56 19.13
N PHE A 166 0.74 5.40 17.88
CA PHE A 166 1.57 4.28 17.46
C PHE A 166 2.96 4.29 18.11
N TYR A 167 3.64 5.44 18.16
CA TYR A 167 4.88 5.58 18.92
C TYR A 167 4.69 5.26 20.41
N THR A 168 3.59 5.71 21.01
CA THR A 168 3.26 5.41 22.41
C THR A 168 3.03 3.92 22.62
N PHE A 169 2.35 3.26 21.68
CA PHE A 169 2.17 1.82 21.68
C PHE A 169 3.52 1.10 21.63
N LEU A 170 4.39 1.45 20.67
CA LEU A 170 5.72 0.85 20.55
C LEU A 170 6.55 1.05 21.83
N PHE A 171 6.57 2.26 22.37
CA PHE A 171 7.24 2.58 23.63
C PHE A 171 6.73 1.71 24.78
N LYS A 172 5.41 1.52 24.91
CA LYS A 172 4.84 0.67 25.97
C LYS A 172 5.34 -0.78 25.90
N PHE A 173 5.54 -1.32 24.70
CA PHE A 173 6.02 -2.69 24.51
C PHE A 173 7.53 -2.82 24.64
N THR A 174 8.31 -1.87 24.12
CA THR A 174 9.77 -2.01 24.01
C THR A 174 10.53 -1.24 25.08
N GLN A 175 9.90 -0.24 25.70
CA GLN A 175 10.54 0.78 26.56
C GLN A 175 11.67 1.55 25.86
N GLN A 176 11.78 1.44 24.53
CA GLN A 176 12.76 2.17 23.73
C GLN A 176 12.26 3.59 23.46
N THR A 177 13.09 4.59 23.74
CA THR A 177 12.76 6.00 23.54
C THR A 177 13.20 6.54 22.18
N ASP A 178 14.10 5.84 21.51
CA ASP A 178 14.57 6.16 20.15
C ASP A 178 14.00 5.13 19.18
N LEU A 179 12.97 5.55 18.44
CA LEU A 179 12.12 4.71 17.59
C LEU A 179 12.06 5.30 16.18
N CYS A 180 12.26 4.44 15.18
CA CYS A 180 12.11 4.81 13.77
C CYS A 180 10.87 4.10 13.18
N VAL A 181 9.91 4.88 12.70
CA VAL A 181 8.68 4.39 12.06
C VAL A 181 8.67 4.91 10.63
N LEU A 182 8.50 3.99 9.68
CA LEU A 182 8.32 4.33 8.28
C LEU A 182 6.87 4.71 8.04
N THR A 183 6.66 5.80 7.32
CA THR A 183 5.34 6.24 6.84
C THR A 183 5.42 6.41 5.33
N VAL A 184 4.30 6.17 4.65
CA VAL A 184 4.19 6.35 3.20
C VAL A 184 3.45 7.65 2.92
N SER A 185 3.94 8.41 1.93
CA SER A 185 3.31 9.66 1.47
C SER A 185 3.01 9.53 -0.02
N ALA A 186 1.84 9.98 -0.43
CA ALA A 186 1.45 10.11 -1.83
C ALA A 186 1.66 11.54 -2.37
N ASN A 187 2.30 12.41 -1.58
CA ASN A 187 2.61 13.83 -1.84
C ASN A 187 1.44 14.65 -2.41
#